data_AF-A0A2U3L192-F1
#
_entry.id   AF-A0A2U3L192-F1
#
_cell.length_a   1.000
_cell.length_b   1.000
_cell.length_c   1.000
_cell.angle_alpha   90.00
_cell.angle_beta   90.00
_cell.angle_gamma   90.00
#
_symmetry.space_group_name_H-M   'P 1'
#
loop_
_entity.id
_entity.type
_entity.pdbx_description
1 polymer ?
#
loop_
_entity_poly.entity_id
_entity_poly.type
_entity_poly.pdbx_seq_one_letter_code
_entity_poly.pdbx_strand_id
1 'polypeptide(L)'
;MEIEKYYPVIKKFSKAGIHQHLYTNGTLATEEALKALGEAGLDELRFNLGASNCSDKVIRNMMIAKKYIKNVGIETPMTPEFFETFFKKKQAILETKLDFINCAELHLNANNIDNYDGENMYISRHGYISPIWSRELTLKFMKIAVEESWDLVVHDCSNYTKFARGLNFSGNEGMWVGSSNYTCEFDRIPYEVFLPILRDDNFKFLSEEELPAGYKPGELVF
;
A
#
# COMPACT_ATOMS: atom_id res chain seq x y z
N MET A 1 17.76 4.56 14.10
CA MET A 1 17.01 3.73 15.07
C MET A 1 17.83 2.48 15.33
N GLU A 2 18.05 2.11 16.58
CA GLU A 2 18.79 0.90 16.97
C GLU A 2 17.81 -0.27 17.04
N ILE A 3 17.82 -1.12 16.02
CA ILE A 3 16.90 -2.27 15.89
C ILE A 3 17.10 -3.29 17.02
N GLU A 4 18.29 -3.32 17.61
CA GLU A 4 18.71 -4.20 18.70
C GLU A 4 17.87 -4.03 19.96
N LYS A 5 17.35 -2.82 20.21
CA LYS A 5 16.46 -2.52 21.33
C LYS A 5 15.12 -3.25 21.22
N TYR A 6 14.73 -3.70 20.03
CA TYR A 6 13.44 -4.33 19.77
C TYR A 6 13.49 -5.86 19.78
N TYR A 7 14.66 -6.49 19.69
CA TYR A 7 14.76 -7.96 19.71
C TYR A 7 14.11 -8.60 20.95
N PRO A 8 14.27 -8.07 22.19
CA PRO A 8 13.59 -8.63 23.36
C PRO A 8 12.06 -8.52 23.27
N VAL A 9 11.56 -7.44 22.66
CA VAL A 9 10.12 -7.22 22.44
C VAL A 9 9.58 -8.23 21.43
N ILE A 10 10.26 -8.38 20.29
CA ILE A 10 9.89 -9.35 19.25
C ILE A 10 9.84 -10.76 19.84
N LYS A 11 10.85 -11.14 20.63
CA LYS A 11 10.92 -12.44 21.28
C LYS A 11 9.79 -12.65 22.29
N LYS A 12 9.38 -11.62 23.01
CA LYS A 12 8.27 -11.70 23.97
C LYS A 12 6.94 -11.98 23.26
N PHE A 13 6.65 -11.28 22.17
CA PHE A 13 5.43 -11.49 21.38
C PHE A 13 5.45 -12.81 20.61
N SER A 14 6.60 -13.21 20.06
CA SER A 14 6.78 -14.51 19.41
C SER A 14 6.48 -15.67 20.37
N LYS A 15 6.99 -15.61 21.60
CA LYS A 15 6.67 -16.59 22.67
C LYS A 15 5.20 -16.63 23.05
N ALA A 16 4.47 -15.53 22.86
CA ALA A 16 3.04 -15.45 23.10
C ALA A 16 2.20 -15.92 21.90
N GLY A 17 2.83 -16.35 20.79
CA GLY A 17 2.15 -16.76 19.57
C GLY A 17 1.53 -15.60 18.79
N ILE A 18 1.96 -14.37 19.05
CA ILE A 18 1.45 -13.18 18.35
C ILE A 18 2.26 -12.98 17.09
N HIS A 19 1.58 -12.96 15.94
CA HIS A 19 2.19 -12.71 14.64
C HIS A 19 2.70 -11.27 14.53
N GLN A 20 3.93 -11.12 14.05
CA GLN A 20 4.60 -9.83 13.95
C GLN A 20 5.16 -9.59 12.55
N HIS A 21 4.90 -8.39 12.02
CA HIS A 21 5.54 -7.91 10.81
C HIS A 21 6.38 -6.65 11.07
N LEU A 22 7.46 -6.49 10.31
CA LEU A 22 8.29 -5.28 10.28
C LEU A 22 8.28 -4.68 8.87
N TYR A 23 8.23 -3.35 8.78
CA TYR A 23 8.30 -2.61 7.51
C TYR A 23 9.62 -1.83 7.42
N THR A 24 10.28 -1.88 6.26
CA THR A 24 11.58 -1.23 6.05
C THR A 24 11.78 -0.80 4.59
N ASN A 25 12.57 0.23 4.34
CA ASN A 25 13.08 0.51 2.98
C ASN A 25 14.30 -0.36 2.60
N GLY A 26 14.83 -1.14 3.55
CA GLY A 26 15.91 -2.11 3.35
C GLY A 26 17.31 -1.53 3.13
N THR A 27 17.46 -0.20 3.05
CA THR A 27 18.74 0.44 2.67
C THR A 27 19.84 0.28 3.74
N LEU A 28 19.44 0.18 5.01
CA LEU A 28 20.31 -0.02 6.17
C LEU A 28 20.32 -1.47 6.69
N ALA A 29 19.60 -2.38 6.04
CA ALA A 29 19.61 -3.78 6.47
C ALA A 29 20.99 -4.40 6.26
N THR A 30 21.46 -5.12 7.27
CA THR A 30 22.66 -5.96 7.23
C THR A 30 22.26 -7.41 7.50
N GLU A 31 23.10 -8.37 7.11
CA GLU A 31 22.83 -9.79 7.35
C GLU A 31 22.75 -10.11 8.86
N GLU A 32 23.59 -9.46 9.67
CA GLU A 32 23.60 -9.64 11.13
C GLU A 32 22.27 -9.22 11.75
N ALA A 33 21.73 -8.07 11.33
CA ALA A 33 20.43 -7.59 11.82
C ALA A 33 19.28 -8.49 11.34
N LEU A 34 19.29 -8.92 10.08
CA LEU A 34 18.26 -9.81 9.52
C LEU A 34 18.25 -11.17 10.22
N LYS A 35 19.44 -11.72 10.50
CA LYS A 35 19.58 -12.94 11.29
C LYS A 35 19.06 -12.77 12.71
N ALA A 36 19.44 -11.69 13.39
CA ALA A 36 18.98 -11.41 14.75
C ALA A 36 17.45 -11.23 14.84
N LEU A 37 16.82 -10.61 13.82
CA LEU A 37 15.36 -10.54 13.71
C LEU A 37 14.72 -11.93 13.57
N GLY A 38 15.27 -12.79 12.71
CA GLY A 38 14.82 -14.17 12.56
C GLY A 38 14.95 -14.98 13.86
N GLU A 39 16.11 -14.89 14.54
CA GLU A 39 16.37 -15.54 15.83
C GLU A 39 15.49 -15.01 16.98
N ALA A 40 15.09 -13.74 16.91
CA ALA A 40 14.11 -13.16 17.83
C ALA A 40 12.68 -13.67 17.56
N GLY A 41 12.43 -14.31 16.41
CA GLY A 41 11.14 -14.87 16.04
C GLY A 41 10.21 -13.90 15.31
N LEU A 42 10.76 -12.98 14.51
CA LEU A 42 9.96 -12.17 13.58
C LEU A 42 9.33 -13.06 12.50
N ASP A 43 8.02 -12.95 12.29
CA ASP A 43 7.30 -13.77 11.32
C ASP A 43 7.41 -13.24 9.89
N GLU A 44 7.37 -11.91 9.73
CA GLU A 44 7.22 -11.28 8.43
C GLU A 44 8.03 -9.98 8.28
N LEU A 45 8.71 -9.82 7.14
CA LEU A 45 9.44 -8.61 6.80
C LEU A 45 8.98 -8.07 5.44
N ARG A 46 8.54 -6.81 5.43
CA ARG A 46 8.04 -6.11 4.24
C ARG A 46 9.01 -5.03 3.81
N PHE A 47 9.42 -5.08 2.56
CA PHE A 47 10.31 -4.09 1.95
C PHE A 47 9.52 -3.07 1.13
N ASN A 48 9.67 -1.79 1.45
CA ASN A 48 9.36 -0.71 0.53
C ASN A 48 10.46 -0.59 -0.53
N LEU A 49 10.36 -1.45 -1.54
CA LEU A 49 11.34 -1.52 -2.61
C LEU A 49 11.34 -0.23 -3.45
N GLY A 50 10.17 0.39 -3.64
CA GLY A 50 10.01 1.66 -4.35
C GLY A 50 10.78 2.82 -3.70
N ALA A 51 10.82 2.88 -2.36
CA ALA A 51 11.60 3.89 -1.64
C ALA A 51 13.13 3.79 -1.87
N SER A 52 13.61 2.65 -2.38
CA SER A 52 15.02 2.45 -2.75
C SER A 52 15.26 2.53 -4.26
N ASN A 53 14.23 2.86 -5.04
CA ASN A 53 14.24 2.80 -6.50
C ASN A 53 14.68 1.42 -7.04
N CYS A 54 14.17 0.35 -6.43
CA CYS A 54 14.55 -1.03 -6.74
C CYS A 54 16.08 -1.25 -6.72
N SER A 55 16.77 -0.74 -5.70
CA SER A 55 18.23 -0.85 -5.58
C SER A 55 18.68 -2.31 -5.53
N ASP A 56 19.75 -2.66 -6.26
CA ASP A 56 20.32 -4.01 -6.23
C ASP A 56 20.79 -4.41 -4.83
N LYS A 57 21.20 -3.43 -4.01
CA LYS A 57 21.53 -3.66 -2.60
C LYS A 57 20.31 -4.18 -1.84
N VAL A 58 19.14 -3.55 -2.03
CA VAL A 58 17.92 -3.92 -1.32
C VAL A 58 17.37 -5.27 -1.83
N ILE A 59 17.44 -5.53 -3.14
CA ILE A 59 17.09 -6.84 -3.71
C ILE A 59 17.97 -7.95 -3.10
N ARG A 60 19.29 -7.72 -2.96
CA ARG A 60 20.16 -8.67 -2.25
C ARG A 60 19.78 -8.83 -0.78
N ASN A 61 19.43 -7.74 -0.10
CA ASN A 61 18.99 -7.79 1.30
C ASN A 61 17.70 -8.60 1.48
N MET A 62 16.76 -8.54 0.53
CA MET A 62 15.56 -9.39 0.53
C MET A 62 15.92 -10.88 0.42
N MET A 63 16.85 -11.22 -0.50
CA MET A 63 17.34 -12.59 -0.65
C MET A 63 18.03 -13.11 0.63
N ILE A 64 18.80 -12.25 1.31
CA ILE A 64 19.42 -12.60 2.61
C ILE A 64 18.34 -12.79 3.67
N ALA A 65 17.34 -11.91 3.72
CA ALA A 65 16.25 -12.00 4.70
C ALA A 65 15.49 -13.33 4.60
N LYS A 66 15.27 -13.86 3.39
CA LYS A 66 14.62 -15.16 3.17
C LYS A 66 15.34 -16.35 3.82
N LYS A 67 16.62 -16.23 4.16
CA LYS A 67 17.36 -17.26 4.90
C LYS A 67 16.95 -17.35 6.37
N TYR A 68 16.44 -16.25 6.94
CA TYR A 68 16.27 -16.10 8.39
C TYR A 68 14.82 -15.82 8.81
N ILE A 69 14.02 -15.22 7.93
CA ILE A 69 12.65 -14.78 8.22
C ILE A 69 11.69 -15.57 7.35
N LYS A 70 10.61 -16.08 7.96
CA LYS A 70 9.66 -17.00 7.33
C LYS A 70 9.00 -16.37 6.10
N ASN A 71 8.40 -15.21 6.28
CA ASN A 71 7.72 -14.48 5.21
C ASN A 71 8.47 -13.19 4.90
N VAL A 72 8.88 -13.01 3.65
CA VAL A 72 9.49 -11.79 3.14
C VAL A 72 8.74 -11.35 1.90
N GLY A 73 8.27 -10.11 1.90
CA GLY A 73 7.50 -9.56 0.80
C GLY A 73 7.87 -8.14 0.47
N ILE A 74 7.30 -7.64 -0.62
CA ILE A 74 7.32 -6.22 -0.97
C ILE A 74 6.03 -5.60 -0.45
N GLU A 75 6.12 -4.41 0.14
CA GLU A 75 4.96 -3.54 0.37
C GLU A 75 5.35 -2.14 -0.05
N THR A 76 4.74 -1.64 -1.12
CA THR A 76 5.16 -0.40 -1.77
C THR A 76 3.96 0.32 -2.37
N PRO A 77 3.84 1.65 -2.19
CA PRO A 77 2.89 2.44 -2.95
C PRO A 77 3.11 2.27 -4.44
N MET A 78 2.06 1.95 -5.19
CA MET A 78 2.15 1.76 -6.62
C MET A 78 2.23 3.12 -7.30
N THR A 79 3.43 3.51 -7.73
CA THR A 79 3.72 4.70 -8.53
C THR A 79 4.19 4.33 -9.94
N PRO A 80 4.12 5.23 -10.93
CA PRO A 80 4.66 4.98 -12.26
C PRO A 80 6.14 4.58 -12.22
N GLU A 81 6.94 5.25 -11.39
CA GLU A 81 8.37 4.99 -11.24
C GLU A 81 8.64 3.61 -10.66
N PHE A 82 7.91 3.22 -9.60
CA PHE A 82 8.04 1.88 -9.04
C PHE A 82 7.62 0.82 -10.06
N PHE A 83 6.51 1.02 -10.77
CA PHE A 83 6.04 0.10 -11.79
C PHE A 83 7.11 -0.12 -12.88
N GLU A 84 7.63 0.96 -13.47
CA GLU A 84 8.67 0.87 -14.49
C GLU A 84 9.95 0.21 -13.99
N THR A 85 10.42 0.60 -12.81
CA THR A 85 11.71 0.13 -12.27
C THR A 85 11.63 -1.30 -11.78
N PHE A 86 10.47 -1.72 -11.24
CA PHE A 86 10.18 -3.12 -10.95
C PHE A 86 10.32 -3.94 -12.24
N PHE A 87 9.66 -3.55 -13.33
CA PHE A 87 9.71 -4.34 -14.57
C PHE A 87 11.10 -4.39 -15.21
N LYS A 88 11.89 -3.31 -15.10
CA LYS A 88 13.31 -3.32 -15.51
C LYS A 88 14.15 -4.34 -14.72
N LYS A 89 13.73 -4.68 -13.49
CA LYS A 89 14.46 -5.59 -12.58
C LYS A 89 13.66 -6.83 -12.18
N LYS A 90 12.56 -7.12 -12.88
CA LYS A 90 11.58 -8.15 -12.52
C LYS A 90 12.25 -9.48 -12.22
N GLN A 91 13.12 -9.93 -13.12
CA GLN A 91 13.81 -11.21 -12.98
C GLN A 91 14.61 -11.29 -11.68
N ALA A 92 15.46 -10.30 -11.40
CA ALA A 92 16.28 -10.25 -10.19
C ALA A 92 15.42 -10.18 -8.92
N ILE A 93 14.28 -9.50 -8.97
CA ILE A 93 13.34 -9.41 -7.85
C ILE A 93 12.67 -10.76 -7.60
N LEU A 94 12.09 -11.39 -8.63
CA LEU A 94 11.41 -12.68 -8.51
C LEU A 94 12.36 -13.81 -8.09
N GLU A 95 13.62 -13.78 -8.55
CA GLU A 95 14.66 -14.73 -8.14
C GLU A 95 15.00 -14.68 -6.64
N THR A 96 14.61 -13.61 -5.93
CA THR A 96 14.72 -13.58 -4.46
C THR A 96 13.79 -14.58 -3.77
N LYS A 97 12.79 -15.11 -4.48
CA LYS A 97 11.74 -16.02 -3.96
C LYS A 97 10.99 -15.40 -2.78
N LEU A 98 10.67 -14.11 -2.89
CA LEU A 98 9.76 -13.43 -1.97
C LEU A 98 8.37 -14.11 -1.99
N ASP A 99 7.66 -14.02 -0.89
CA ASP A 99 6.40 -14.76 -0.69
C ASP A 99 5.18 -14.00 -1.22
N PHE A 100 5.23 -12.66 -1.20
CA PHE A 100 4.11 -11.82 -1.64
C PHE A 100 4.52 -10.41 -2.04
N ILE A 101 3.68 -9.77 -2.86
CA ILE A 101 3.77 -8.35 -3.22
C ILE A 101 2.47 -7.66 -2.80
N ASN A 102 2.56 -6.77 -1.82
CA ASN A 102 1.49 -5.86 -1.42
C ASN A 102 1.59 -4.58 -2.26
N CYS A 103 0.72 -4.48 -3.28
CA CYS A 103 0.57 -3.28 -4.10
C CYS A 103 -0.29 -2.27 -3.34
N ALA A 104 0.35 -1.45 -2.50
CA ALA A 104 -0.35 -0.41 -1.75
C ALA A 104 -0.81 0.67 -2.72
N GLU A 105 -2.08 1.05 -2.64
CA GLU A 105 -2.54 2.26 -3.30
C GLU A 105 -1.88 3.48 -2.63
N LEU A 106 -1.44 4.44 -3.45
CA LEU A 106 -0.75 5.64 -2.96
C LEU A 106 -1.72 6.53 -2.18
N HIS A 107 -1.50 6.64 -0.87
CA HIS A 107 -2.27 7.54 -0.03
C HIS A 107 -1.66 8.94 -0.01
N LEU A 108 -2.50 9.94 -0.22
CA LEU A 108 -2.14 11.34 -0.09
C LEU A 108 -2.71 11.91 1.20
N ASN A 109 -1.92 12.78 1.83
CA ASN A 109 -2.28 13.59 2.98
C ASN A 109 -1.72 15.01 2.81
N ALA A 110 -1.95 15.86 3.81
CA ALA A 110 -1.55 17.26 3.76
C ALA A 110 -0.05 17.48 3.51
N ASN A 111 0.81 16.49 3.76
CA ASN A 111 2.26 16.64 3.56
C ASN A 111 2.71 16.35 2.12
N ASN A 112 1.90 15.64 1.31
CA ASN A 112 2.34 15.16 0.01
C ASN A 112 1.36 15.38 -1.14
N ILE A 113 0.12 15.80 -0.87
CA ILE A 113 -0.91 15.96 -1.90
C ILE A 113 -0.51 16.98 -2.97
N ASP A 114 0.15 18.07 -2.57
CA ASP A 114 0.60 19.13 -3.48
C ASP A 114 1.69 18.67 -4.46
N ASN A 115 2.37 17.55 -4.19
CA ASN A 115 3.33 16.97 -5.14
C ASN A 115 2.64 16.36 -6.36
N TYR A 116 1.31 16.22 -6.32
CA TYR A 116 0.49 15.62 -7.36
C TYR A 116 -0.61 16.58 -7.82
N ASP A 117 -0.38 17.90 -7.73
CA ASP A 117 -1.31 18.90 -8.25
C ASP A 117 -1.61 18.65 -9.75
N GLY A 118 -2.89 18.77 -10.10
CA GLY A 118 -3.38 18.50 -11.46
C GLY A 118 -3.59 17.02 -11.81
N GLU A 119 -3.17 16.07 -10.97
CA GLU A 119 -3.47 14.65 -11.18
C GLU A 119 -4.96 14.36 -10.97
N ASN A 120 -5.47 13.36 -11.69
CA ASN A 120 -6.82 12.87 -11.51
C ASN A 120 -6.94 12.08 -10.21
N MET A 121 -7.57 12.68 -9.19
CA MET A 121 -7.74 12.09 -7.86
C MET A 121 -9.10 11.44 -7.67
N TYR A 122 -9.16 10.49 -6.75
CA TYR A 122 -10.42 9.96 -6.25
C TYR A 122 -10.34 9.62 -4.76
N ILE A 123 -11.51 9.36 -4.17
CA ILE A 123 -11.65 8.96 -2.77
C ILE A 123 -12.61 7.78 -2.70
N SER A 124 -12.27 6.77 -1.89
CA SER A 124 -13.18 5.66 -1.60
C SER A 124 -13.79 5.84 -0.21
N ARG A 125 -15.12 5.82 -0.09
CA ARG A 125 -15.85 5.83 1.19
C ARG A 125 -15.38 6.91 2.19
N HIS A 126 -15.00 8.07 1.68
CA HIS A 126 -14.46 9.21 2.47
C HIS A 126 -13.21 8.89 3.31
N GLY A 127 -12.38 7.93 2.88
CA GLY A 127 -11.10 7.63 3.53
C GLY A 127 -9.92 8.36 2.87
N TYR A 128 -8.91 7.59 2.46
CA TYR A 128 -7.72 8.14 1.83
C TYR A 128 -8.01 8.66 0.42
N ILE A 129 -7.33 9.74 0.06
CA ILE A 129 -7.31 10.31 -1.30
C ILE A 129 -6.12 9.71 -2.04
N SER A 130 -6.33 9.35 -3.29
CA SER A 130 -5.33 8.69 -4.12
C SER A 130 -5.45 9.14 -5.58
N PRO A 131 -4.33 9.22 -6.33
CA PRO A 131 -4.39 9.32 -7.77
C PRO A 131 -5.02 8.04 -8.35
N ILE A 132 -5.91 8.20 -9.34
CA ILE A 132 -6.62 7.08 -9.97
C ILE A 132 -5.65 6.05 -10.54
N TRP A 133 -4.55 6.51 -11.15
CA TRP A 133 -3.56 5.65 -11.77
C TRP A 133 -2.90 4.67 -10.79
N SER A 134 -2.87 4.95 -9.48
CA SER A 134 -2.19 4.08 -8.51
C SER A 134 -2.85 2.71 -8.41
N ARG A 135 -4.19 2.69 -8.35
CA ARG A 135 -4.95 1.45 -8.37
C ARG A 135 -4.95 0.81 -9.77
N GLU A 136 -5.01 1.59 -10.83
CA GLU A 136 -4.91 1.06 -12.20
C GLU A 136 -3.58 0.31 -12.44
N LEU A 137 -2.47 0.86 -11.95
CA LEU A 137 -1.16 0.21 -12.02
C LEU A 137 -1.17 -1.13 -11.27
N THR A 138 -1.82 -1.20 -10.11
CA THR A 138 -2.01 -2.46 -9.38
C THR A 138 -2.75 -3.50 -10.23
N LEU A 139 -3.87 -3.11 -10.85
CA LEU A 139 -4.65 -4.02 -11.70
C LEU A 139 -3.85 -4.49 -12.93
N LYS A 140 -3.09 -3.59 -13.57
CA LYS A 140 -2.18 -3.92 -14.68
C LYS A 140 -1.09 -4.89 -14.21
N PHE A 141 -0.50 -4.65 -13.05
CA PHE A 141 0.55 -5.49 -12.45
C PHE A 141 0.02 -6.90 -12.16
N MET A 142 -1.15 -7.01 -11.54
CA MET A 142 -1.81 -8.29 -11.27
C MET A 142 -2.15 -9.05 -12.55
N LYS A 143 -2.64 -8.36 -13.58
CA LYS A 143 -2.90 -8.96 -14.90
C LYS A 143 -1.63 -9.59 -15.47
N ILE A 144 -0.51 -8.85 -15.46
CA ILE A 144 0.79 -9.36 -15.95
C ILE A 144 1.25 -10.56 -15.12
N ALA A 145 1.12 -10.51 -13.79
CA ALA A 145 1.49 -11.63 -12.92
C ALA A 145 0.71 -12.92 -13.25
N VAL A 146 -0.58 -12.80 -13.59
CA VAL A 146 -1.41 -13.92 -14.04
C VAL A 146 -0.99 -14.41 -15.44
N GLU A 147 -0.82 -13.50 -16.40
CA GLU A 147 -0.44 -13.83 -17.78
C GLU A 147 0.94 -14.51 -17.85
N GLU A 148 1.86 -14.11 -16.98
CA GLU A 148 3.20 -14.68 -16.87
C GLU A 148 3.30 -15.82 -15.84
N SER A 149 2.20 -16.20 -15.19
CA SER A 149 2.14 -17.31 -14.21
C SER A 149 3.17 -17.20 -13.08
N TRP A 150 3.25 -16.03 -12.43
CA TRP A 150 4.17 -15.83 -11.31
C TRP A 150 3.83 -16.74 -10.13
N ASP A 151 4.87 -17.36 -9.54
CA ASP A 151 4.76 -18.25 -8.37
C ASP A 151 4.81 -17.48 -7.05
N LEU A 152 3.98 -16.44 -6.91
CA LEU A 152 3.80 -15.67 -5.67
C LEU A 152 2.45 -14.96 -5.63
N VAL A 153 2.03 -14.52 -4.44
CA VAL A 153 0.76 -13.80 -4.27
C VAL A 153 0.96 -12.29 -4.50
N VAL A 154 0.14 -11.70 -5.36
CA VAL A 154 0.04 -10.24 -5.52
C VAL A 154 -1.27 -9.76 -4.91
N HIS A 155 -1.18 -8.83 -3.96
CA HIS A 155 -2.34 -8.30 -3.25
C HIS A 155 -2.75 -6.92 -3.77
N ASP A 156 -4.04 -6.77 -4.13
CA ASP A 156 -4.68 -5.45 -4.29
C ASP A 156 -4.90 -4.82 -2.91
N CYS A 157 -3.94 -4.01 -2.44
CA CYS A 157 -4.06 -3.26 -1.20
C CYS A 157 -4.75 -1.90 -1.42
N SER A 158 -5.80 -1.87 -2.23
CA SER A 158 -6.62 -0.68 -2.48
C SER A 158 -7.37 -0.15 -1.26
N ASN A 159 -7.76 1.11 -1.35
CA ASN A 159 -8.63 1.81 -0.40
C ASN A 159 -9.94 1.05 -0.14
N TYR A 160 -10.56 0.54 -1.21
CA TYR A 160 -11.76 -0.30 -1.11
C TYR A 160 -11.49 -1.59 -0.31
N THR A 161 -10.40 -2.30 -0.60
CA THR A 161 -10.03 -3.51 0.14
C THR A 161 -9.75 -3.22 1.60
N LYS A 162 -9.07 -2.10 1.92
CA LYS A 162 -8.83 -1.68 3.31
C LYS A 162 -10.14 -1.44 4.07
N PHE A 163 -11.08 -0.71 3.46
CA PHE A 163 -12.39 -0.48 4.04
C PHE A 163 -13.16 -1.80 4.28
N ALA A 164 -13.26 -2.66 3.26
CA ALA A 164 -13.96 -3.93 3.36
C ALA A 164 -13.35 -4.88 4.41
N ARG A 165 -12.01 -4.95 4.49
CA ARG A 165 -11.30 -5.73 5.52
C ARG A 165 -11.54 -5.17 6.92
N GLY A 166 -11.57 -3.85 7.08
CA GLY A 166 -11.89 -3.20 8.36
C GLY A 166 -13.29 -3.54 8.86
N LEU A 167 -14.27 -3.58 7.96
CA LEU A 167 -15.63 -4.02 8.29
C LEU A 167 -15.68 -5.51 8.67
N ASN A 168 -15.00 -6.38 7.91
CA ASN A 168 -14.94 -7.80 8.22
C ASN A 168 -14.31 -8.07 9.60
N PHE A 169 -13.18 -7.41 9.88
CA PHE A 169 -12.52 -7.49 11.19
C PHE A 169 -13.47 -7.05 12.31
N SER A 170 -14.07 -5.87 12.18
CA SER A 170 -14.97 -5.33 13.21
C SER A 170 -16.19 -6.23 13.46
N GLY A 171 -16.73 -6.87 12.40
CA GLY A 171 -17.80 -7.85 12.52
C GLY A 171 -17.37 -9.11 13.29
N ASN A 172 -16.17 -9.62 13.03
CA ASN A 172 -15.64 -10.79 13.74
C ASN A 172 -15.34 -10.49 15.22
N GLU A 173 -14.99 -9.23 15.54
CA GLU A 173 -14.81 -8.76 16.92
C GLU A 173 -16.12 -8.42 17.64
N GLY A 174 -17.29 -8.62 16.98
CA GLY A 174 -18.59 -8.35 17.58
C GLY A 174 -18.92 -6.86 17.76
N MET A 175 -18.26 -5.98 17.00
CA MET A 175 -18.56 -4.54 17.01
C MET A 175 -19.89 -4.24 16.28
N TRP A 176 -20.39 -3.01 16.43
CA TRP A 176 -21.64 -2.59 15.79
C TRP A 176 -21.53 -2.52 14.25
N VAL A 177 -22.66 -2.65 13.56
CA VAL A 177 -22.75 -2.73 12.10
C VAL A 177 -22.23 -1.46 11.44
N GLY A 178 -21.10 -1.55 10.73
CA GLY A 178 -20.47 -0.40 10.06
C GLY A 178 -19.28 0.18 10.81
N SER A 179 -18.94 -0.37 11.98
CA SER A 179 -17.71 -0.04 12.69
C SER A 179 -16.48 -0.26 11.80
N SER A 180 -15.66 0.77 11.65
CA SER A 180 -14.40 0.74 10.90
C SER A 180 -13.49 1.88 11.36
N ASN A 181 -12.20 1.63 11.39
CA ASN A 181 -11.17 2.66 11.62
C ASN A 181 -10.65 3.27 10.31
N TYR A 182 -11.26 2.92 9.17
CA TYR A 182 -10.92 3.52 7.88
C TYR A 182 -11.47 4.96 7.84
N THR A 183 -10.56 5.94 7.83
CA THR A 183 -10.89 7.35 7.97
C THR A 183 -10.00 8.22 7.07
N CYS A 184 -10.46 9.43 6.77
CA CYS A 184 -9.69 10.47 6.10
C CYS A 184 -8.53 10.95 6.99
N GLU A 185 -7.37 11.25 6.39
CA GLU A 185 -6.22 11.87 7.09
C GLU A 185 -6.27 13.41 7.08
N PHE A 186 -7.25 14.01 6.40
CA PHE A 186 -7.43 15.46 6.37
C PHE A 186 -8.51 15.89 7.36
N ASP A 187 -8.28 17.01 8.05
CA ASP A 187 -9.29 17.64 8.92
C ASP A 187 -10.55 18.05 8.15
N ARG A 188 -10.39 18.39 6.87
CA ARG A 188 -11.45 18.71 5.91
C ARG A 188 -11.07 18.14 4.56
N ILE A 189 -12.04 17.57 3.84
CA ILE A 189 -11.80 17.07 2.49
C ILE A 189 -11.41 18.26 1.58
N PRO A 190 -10.22 18.21 0.94
CA PRO A 190 -9.79 19.25 0.01
C PRO A 190 -10.47 19.05 -1.35
N TYR A 191 -11.73 19.48 -1.48
CA TYR A 191 -12.56 19.20 -2.66
C TYR A 191 -11.94 19.67 -3.99
N GLU A 192 -11.10 20.69 -3.94
CA GLU A 192 -10.36 21.23 -5.08
C GLU A 192 -9.49 20.18 -5.80
N VAL A 193 -9.00 19.17 -5.10
CA VAL A 193 -8.14 18.13 -5.68
C VAL A 193 -8.90 17.18 -6.62
N PHE A 194 -10.23 17.20 -6.58
CA PHE A 194 -11.08 16.45 -7.50
C PHE A 194 -11.48 17.26 -8.74
N LEU A 195 -11.16 18.56 -8.81
CA LEU A 195 -11.48 19.37 -9.99
C LEU A 195 -10.83 18.87 -11.28
N PRO A 196 -9.58 18.35 -11.30
CA PRO A 196 -8.99 17.80 -12.52
C PRO A 196 -9.84 16.68 -13.12
N ILE A 197 -10.20 15.66 -12.33
CA ILE A 197 -11.00 14.52 -12.81
C ILE A 197 -12.41 14.93 -13.25
N LEU A 198 -13.02 15.89 -12.55
CA LEU A 198 -14.35 16.42 -12.91
C LEU A 198 -14.34 17.27 -14.19
N ARG A 199 -13.16 17.71 -14.65
CA ARG A 199 -12.96 18.49 -15.88
C ARG A 199 -12.35 17.66 -17.01
N ASP A 200 -12.05 16.39 -16.78
CA ASP A 200 -11.47 15.50 -17.78
C ASP A 200 -12.57 14.84 -18.63
N ASP A 201 -12.84 15.42 -19.81
CA ASP A 201 -13.81 14.90 -20.77
C ASP A 201 -13.50 13.48 -21.26
N ASN A 202 -12.25 13.00 -21.08
CA ASN A 202 -11.85 11.65 -21.46
C ASN A 202 -12.18 10.62 -20.40
N PHE A 203 -12.33 11.04 -19.13
CA PHE A 203 -12.71 10.13 -18.07
C PHE A 203 -14.19 9.80 -18.16
N LYS A 204 -14.53 8.51 -18.15
CA LYS A 204 -15.91 8.04 -18.26
C LYS A 204 -16.35 7.49 -16.91
N PHE A 205 -17.18 8.26 -16.21
CA PHE A 205 -17.85 7.79 -15.01
C PHE A 205 -18.78 6.63 -15.37
N LEU A 206 -18.77 5.58 -14.56
CA LEU A 206 -19.65 4.42 -14.75
C LEU A 206 -21.11 4.77 -14.49
N SER A 207 -21.34 5.66 -13.53
CA SER A 207 -22.64 6.17 -13.13
C SER A 207 -22.43 7.55 -12.54
N GLU A 208 -23.36 8.46 -12.85
CA GLU A 208 -23.41 9.79 -12.27
C GLU A 208 -24.77 9.95 -11.58
N GLU A 209 -24.75 10.58 -10.40
CA GLU A 209 -25.97 10.94 -9.70
C GLU A 209 -26.25 12.43 -9.96
N GLU A 210 -27.51 12.78 -10.23
CA GLU A 210 -27.86 14.19 -10.30
C GLU A 210 -27.61 14.87 -8.94
N LEU A 211 -27.06 16.08 -8.99
CA LEU A 211 -26.97 16.92 -7.80
C LEU A 211 -28.35 17.09 -7.17
N PRO A 212 -28.48 17.02 -5.83
CA PRO A 212 -29.74 17.29 -5.15
C PRO A 212 -30.33 18.65 -5.56
N ALA A 213 -31.65 18.76 -5.55
CA ALA A 213 -32.32 20.03 -5.85
C ALA A 213 -31.80 21.16 -4.95
N GLY A 214 -31.51 22.33 -5.53
CA GLY A 214 -30.90 23.46 -4.83
C GLY A 214 -29.37 23.48 -4.84
N TYR A 215 -28.72 22.40 -5.29
CA TYR A 215 -27.25 22.31 -5.36
C TYR A 215 -26.69 22.44 -6.78
N LYS A 216 -27.55 22.59 -7.80
CA LYS A 216 -27.09 22.83 -9.17
C LYS A 216 -26.54 24.26 -9.32
N PRO A 217 -25.56 24.51 -10.21
CA PRO A 217 -25.11 25.86 -10.51
C PRO A 217 -26.28 26.76 -10.90
N GLY A 218 -26.43 27.90 -10.20
CA GLY A 218 -27.55 28.83 -10.38
C GLY A 218 -28.73 28.61 -9.40
N GLU A 219 -28.76 27.50 -8.67
CA GLU A 219 -29.75 27.23 -7.61
C GLU A 219 -29.18 27.46 -6.20
N LEU A 220 -27.85 27.54 -6.06
CA LEU A 220 -27.18 27.82 -4.80
C LEU A 220 -27.49 29.23 -4.30
N VAL A 221 -28.16 29.34 -3.15
CA VAL A 221 -28.37 30.59 -2.43
C VAL A 221 -27.24 30.76 -1.41
N PHE A 222 -26.38 31.76 -1.62
CA PHE A 222 -25.30 32.13 -0.69
C PHE A 222 -25.76 33.14 0.35
#